data_AF-A0A353N427-F1
#
_entry.id   AF-A0A353N427-F1
#
_cell.length_a   1.000
_cell.length_b   1.000
_cell.length_c   1.000
_cell.angle_alpha   90.00
_cell.angle_beta   90.00
_cell.angle_gamma   90.00
#
_symmetry.space_group_name_H-M   'P 1'
#
loop_
_entity.id
_entity.type
_entity.pdbx_description
1 polymer ?
#
loop_
_entity_poly.entity_id
_entity_poly.type
_entity_poly.pdbx_seq_one_letter_code
_entity_poly.pdbx_strand_id
1 'polypeptide(L)' 'IAQDGYLALGQILSDYSPEQVIQELKKSGLRGRGGAGFPTGLKWEFTRNAPGDIKYVVCNADEGDPGAFMDRSVL' A
#
# COMPACT_ATOMS: atom_id res chain seq x y z
N ILE A 1 -17.71 -0.46 -11.66
CA ILE A 1 -18.75 -0.03 -10.69
C ILE A 1 -19.61 -1.22 -10.21
N ALA A 2 -19.69 -2.35 -10.92
CA ALA A 2 -20.54 -3.50 -10.55
C ALA A 2 -20.03 -4.41 -9.40
N GLN A 3 -18.91 -4.09 -8.74
CA GLN A 3 -18.28 -4.93 -7.69
C GLN A 3 -17.74 -4.08 -6.53
N ASP A 4 -18.28 -2.88 -6.33
CA ASP A 4 -17.93 -1.99 -5.21
C ASP A 4 -16.42 -1.66 -5.07
N GLY A 5 -15.64 -1.81 -6.14
CA GLY A 5 -14.17 -1.73 -6.10
C GLY A 5 -13.58 -0.40 -5.61
N TYR A 6 -14.37 0.67 -5.54
CA TYR A 6 -13.95 1.97 -5.00
C TYR A 6 -14.61 2.33 -3.65
N LEU A 7 -15.49 1.48 -3.12
CA LEU A 7 -16.25 1.78 -1.90
C LEU A 7 -15.32 2.03 -0.70
N ALA A 8 -14.34 1.15 -0.49
CA ALA A 8 -13.36 1.29 0.58
C ALA A 8 -12.50 2.55 0.43
N LEU A 9 -12.16 2.94 -0.82
CA LEU A 9 -11.43 4.18 -1.07
C LEU A 9 -12.26 5.40 -0.66
N GLY A 10 -13.55 5.42 -1.01
CA GLY A 10 -14.47 6.50 -0.63
C GLY A 10 -14.59 6.67 0.89
N GLN A 11 -14.74 5.57 1.62
CA GLN A 11 -14.77 5.58 3.09
C GLN A 11 -13.45 6.07 3.68
N ILE A 12 -12.31 5.52 3.25
CA ILE A 12 -11.00 5.90 3.81
C ILE A 12 -10.69 7.38 3.58
N LEU A 13 -11.04 7.93 2.42
CA LEU A 13 -10.80 9.35 2.14
C LEU A 13 -11.71 10.30 2.93
N SER A 14 -12.87 9.82 3.40
CA SER A 14 -13.87 10.65 4.08
C SER A 14 -13.79 10.55 5.60
N ASP A 15 -13.58 9.34 6.12
CA ASP A 15 -13.80 9.02 7.53
C ASP A 15 -12.50 8.75 8.32
N TYR A 16 -11.37 8.59 7.63
CA TYR A 16 -10.10 8.20 8.25
C TYR A 16 -9.04 9.29 8.11
N SER A 17 -8.27 9.51 9.18
CA SER A 17 -7.00 10.23 9.11
C SER A 17 -5.89 9.33 8.54
N PRO A 18 -4.83 9.91 7.94
CA PRO A 18 -3.68 9.12 7.50
C PRO A 18 -3.04 8.27 8.61
N GLU A 19 -2.99 8.77 9.85
CA GLU A 19 -2.52 8.01 11.02
C GLU A 19 -3.38 6.78 11.27
N GLN A 20 -4.71 6.90 11.21
CA GLN A 20 -5.61 5.78 11.42
C GLN A 20 -5.41 4.71 10.34
N VAL A 21 -5.21 5.11 9.08
CA VAL A 21 -4.88 4.18 7.98
C VAL A 21 -3.56 3.45 8.23
N ILE A 22 -2.51 4.17 8.66
CA ILE A 22 -1.22 3.57 8.99
C ILE A 22 -1.33 2.59 10.16
N GLN A 23 -2.11 2.93 11.19
CA GLN A 23 -2.35 2.01 12.32
C GLN A 23 -3.09 0.75 11.89
N GLU A 24 -4.07 0.87 10.99
CA GLU A 24 -4.79 -0.28 10.45
C GLU A 24 -3.85 -1.21 9.66
N LEU A 25 -2.96 -0.64 8.83
CA LEU A 25 -1.93 -1.41 8.14
C LEU A 25 -0.97 -2.12 9.10
N LYS A 26 -0.56 -1.46 10.19
CA LYS A 26 0.29 -2.08 11.22
C LYS A 26 -0.43 -3.25 11.90
N LYS A 27 -1.69 -3.06 12.30
CA LYS A 27 -2.52 -4.12 12.91
C LYS A 27 -2.73 -5.31 11.99
N SER A 28 -2.92 -5.08 10.69
CA SER A 28 -3.13 -6.14 9.70
C SER A 28 -1.93 -7.10 9.55
N GLY A 29 -0.73 -6.67 9.94
CA GLY A 29 0.50 -7.44 9.72
C GLY A 29 0.92 -7.54 8.26
N LEU A 30 0.38 -6.70 7.36
CA LEU A 30 0.72 -6.73 5.93
C LEU A 30 2.23 -6.57 5.70
N ARG A 31 2.82 -7.56 5.04
CA ARG A 31 4.23 -7.55 4.61
C ARG A 31 4.34 -7.28 3.10
N GLY A 32 5.40 -6.61 2.69
CA GLY A 32 5.67 -6.31 1.28
C GLY A 32 5.75 -7.58 0.43
N ARG A 33 5.10 -7.58 -0.74
CA ARG A 33 4.98 -8.75 -1.62
C ARG A 33 5.99 -8.81 -2.76
N GLY A 34 6.75 -7.76 -3.02
CA GLY A 34 7.86 -7.76 -3.99
C GLY A 34 9.15 -8.40 -3.46
N GLY A 35 9.06 -9.54 -2.76
CA GLY A 35 10.22 -10.31 -2.26
C GLY A 35 10.84 -9.85 -0.94
N ALA A 36 10.96 -8.54 -0.69
CA ALA A 36 11.66 -8.03 0.51
C ALA A 36 10.96 -8.35 1.85
N GLY A 37 9.64 -8.52 1.85
CA GLY A 37 8.89 -8.90 3.04
C GLY A 37 8.88 -7.88 4.19
N PHE A 38 9.29 -6.63 3.98
CA PHE A 38 9.30 -5.59 5.02
C PHE A 38 7.87 -5.24 5.49
N PRO A 39 7.61 -4.95 6.79
CA PRO A 39 6.29 -4.54 7.27
C PRO A 39 5.78 -3.26 6.60
N THR A 40 4.66 -3.34 5.89
CA THR A 40 4.15 -2.25 5.06
C THR A 40 3.71 -1.04 5.89
N GLY A 41 3.03 -1.26 7.01
CA GLY A 41 2.61 -0.19 7.91
C GLY A 41 3.79 0.60 8.51
N LEU A 42 4.91 -0.08 8.80
CA LEU A 42 6.13 0.59 9.27
C LEU A 42 6.79 1.40 8.16
N LYS A 43 6.85 0.86 6.94
CA LYS A 43 7.35 1.58 5.75
C LYS A 43 6.58 2.88 5.53
N TRP A 44 5.25 2.84 5.61
CA TRP A 44 4.40 4.02 5.41
C TRP A 44 4.56 5.06 6.52
N GLU A 45 4.70 4.63 7.78
CA GLU A 45 4.99 5.55 8.88
C GLU A 45 6.32 6.29 8.68
N PHE A 46 7.37 5.59 8.24
CA PHE A 46 8.65 6.24 7.95
C PHE A 46 8.51 7.30 6.84
N THR A 47 7.75 7.01 5.78
CA THR A 47 7.50 7.97 4.71
C THR A 47 6.69 9.19 5.19
N ARG A 48 5.68 8.98 6.04
CA ARG A 48 4.90 10.07 6.64
C ARG A 48 5.75 10.99 7.50
N ASN A 49 6.63 10.40 8.33
CA ASN A 49 7.46 11.13 9.28
C ASN A 49 8.70 11.78 8.64
N ALA A 50 9.07 11.37 7.43
CA ALA A 50 10.16 11.99 6.69
C ALA A 50 9.83 13.47 6.40
N PRO A 51 10.82 14.38 6.44
CA PRO A 51 10.61 15.79 6.13
C PRO A 51 10.22 16.03 4.65
N GLY A 52 9.66 17.19 4.36
CA GLY A 52 9.25 17.64 3.02
C GLY A 52 7.77 17.43 2.72
N ASP A 53 7.17 18.40 2.03
CA ASP A 53 5.71 18.45 1.81
C ASP A 53 5.25 17.55 0.65
N ILE A 54 6.12 17.35 -0.34
CA ILE A 54 5.82 16.52 -1.52
C ILE A 54 6.31 15.10 -1.26
N LYS A 55 5.38 14.15 -1.38
CA LYS A 55 5.64 12.71 -1.29
C LYS A 55 5.26 12.05 -2.61
N TYR A 56 6.01 11.02 -3.00
CA TYR A 56 5.74 10.24 -4.21
C TYR A 56 5.38 8.81 -3.85
N VAL A 57 4.46 8.23 -4.61
CA VAL A 57 4.11 6.82 -4.55
C VAL A 57 4.48 6.20 -5.89
N VAL A 58 5.25 5.11 -5.86
CA VAL A 58 5.66 4.37 -7.05
C VAL A 58 5.12 2.95 -6.92
N CYS A 59 4.30 2.53 -7.88
CA CYS A 59 3.89 1.15 -8.03
C CYS A 59 5.01 0.40 -8.75
N ASN A 60 5.60 -0.61 -8.10
CA ASN A 60 6.56 -1.48 -8.76
C ASN A 60 5.79 -2.56 -9.52
N ALA A 61 5.73 -2.42 -10.85
CA ALA A 61 5.13 -3.39 -11.76
C ALA A 61 6.19 -4.19 -12.54
N ASP A 62 7.46 -4.06 -12.18
CA ASP A 62 8.56 -4.82 -12.78
C ASP A 62 8.64 -6.21 -12.12
N GLU A 63 8.23 -7.24 -12.86
CA GLU A 63 8.18 -8.64 -12.44
C GLU A 63 9.20 -9.46 -13.26
N GLY A 64 10.49 -9.19 -13.04
CA GLY A 64 11.60 -9.80 -13.79
C GLY A 64 12.14 -11.11 -13.21
N ASP A 65 11.73 -11.49 -11.99
CA ASP A 65 12.21 -12.70 -11.33
C ASP A 65 11.66 -13.97 -12.01
N PRO A 66 12.50 -14.94 -12.43
CA PRO A 66 12.03 -16.16 -13.08
C PRO A 66 11.02 -16.92 -12.21
N GLY A 67 9.80 -17.09 -12.72
CA GLY A 67 8.72 -17.80 -12.03
C GLY A 67 7.73 -16.92 -11.26
N ALA A 68 7.94 -15.61 -11.21
CA ALA A 68 6.94 -14.65 -10.72
C ALA A 68 5.97 -14.26 -11.85
N PHE A 69 4.66 -14.45 -11.62
CA PHE A 69 3.58 -14.07 -12.55
C PHE A 69 2.34 -13.55 -11.81
N MET A 70 2.51 -13.16 -10.55
CA MET A 70 1.41 -12.78 -9.66
C MET A 70 0.90 -11.38 -10.02
N ASP A 71 1.81 -10.44 -10.26
CA ASP A 71 1.45 -9.05 -10.52
C ASP A 71 0.82 -8.89 -11.92
N ARG A 72 1.28 -9.69 -12.89
CA ARG A 72 0.68 -9.76 -14.23
C ARG A 72 -0.83 -10.05 -14.22
N SER A 73 -1.35 -10.78 -13.24
CA SER A 73 -2.77 -11.14 -13.19
C SER A 73 -3.69 -9.99 -12.73
N VAL A 74 -3.10 -8.97 -12.09
CA VAL A 74 -3.82 -7.82 -11.53
C VAL A 74 -3.81 -6.62 -12.50
N LEU A 75 -2.79 -6.54 -13.35
CA LEU A 75 -2.65 -5.54 -14.41
C LEU A 75 -3.49 -5.88 -15.65
#